data_AF-A0A2V9KA67-F1
#
_entry.id   AF-A0A2V9KA67-F1
#
_cell.length_a   1.000
_cell.length_b   1.000
_cell.length_c   1.000
_cell.angle_alpha   90.00
_cell.angle_beta   90.00
_cell.angle_gamma   90.00
#
_symmetry.space_group_name_H-M   'P 1'
#
loop_
_entity.id
_entity.type
_entity.pdbx_description
1 polymer ?
#
loop_
_entity_poly.entity_id
_entity_poly.type
_entity_poly.pdbx_seq_one_letter_code
_entity_poly.pdbx_strand_id
1 'polypeptide(L)'
;DKNIAKTLDNILYKTQFPFAEQFPEAPPGLWLVLTKCLAKEPDKRYGSMSEFSRGCRNLLDDLNEASLEMSKELQGILPRLGLAAGRPAASPRLARLLQEFEELLRRDERPDYLSLKRLLGELSAESAALEAVDPATISKIPVSAHPVNRWDEPKSAGSPNPVPGTRGASEPPGVSGTTVPVHVPPPLTPDQVRGRELLGSGQVLMTEGRLEEALEKLREALRLLGPEEELVNALTQTRQRIEERKRRRVAQLLESARQALSARNFDAAIRQSDEILELEPNRPEAVEVLRQAVSERDAERVRQAKRDQGEGERSAALKLLAEKSFRESLAAFRRARELLGEDTAIRKAMEEAEQGIRLKELRAKLEAELAEARKLLRTEAFDDARARARRAQELDPENAEAADLLRRIDRAQQAKRQQLGEREKAAGFKLLAEKKFRKSLDALWRASEILGDDATLRFGIVEAEEAIRAEELRAQAQAELAEARTALGSGSFDKARAHVQRALELAPKENEAGDLLAQIERAQEEKRREDEIAELIARGTQALLREEYEEAGLRAQEILPLDPDNAAAQDLLRRIAALRGKEVFLLEPKALAPSSC
;
A
#
# COMPACT_ATOMS: atom_id res chain seq x y z
N ASP A 1 -18.71 -13.55 32.31
CA ASP A 1 -17.34 -13.58 31.75
C ASP A 1 -16.78 -14.95 31.34
N LYS A 2 -17.43 -16.10 31.63
CA LYS A 2 -16.86 -17.44 31.31
C LYS A 2 -16.86 -17.87 29.82
N ASN A 3 -17.27 -17.00 28.89
CA ASN A 3 -17.51 -17.37 27.48
C ASN A 3 -16.62 -16.68 26.43
N ILE A 4 -15.65 -15.83 26.83
CA ILE A 4 -14.76 -15.11 25.89
C ILE A 4 -13.44 -15.88 25.65
N ALA A 5 -12.90 -16.58 26.66
CA ALA A 5 -11.69 -17.38 26.51
C ALA A 5 -11.86 -18.51 25.48
N LYS A 6 -12.98 -19.26 25.57
CA LYS A 6 -13.28 -20.38 24.66
C LYS A 6 -13.45 -19.98 23.18
N THR A 7 -13.63 -18.70 22.87
CA THR A 7 -13.77 -18.22 21.48
C THR A 7 -12.42 -17.98 20.82
N LEU A 8 -11.38 -17.61 21.57
CA LEU A 8 -10.04 -17.36 21.04
C LEU A 8 -9.28 -18.65 20.71
N ASP A 9 -9.29 -19.63 21.62
CA ASP A 9 -8.65 -20.94 21.38
C ASP A 9 -9.19 -21.61 20.11
N ASN A 10 -10.51 -21.53 19.88
CA ASN A 10 -11.19 -22.11 18.72
C ASN A 10 -10.83 -21.48 17.36
N ILE A 11 -10.08 -20.37 17.33
CA ILE A 11 -9.60 -19.77 16.07
C ILE A 11 -8.32 -20.48 15.62
N LEU A 12 -7.41 -20.82 16.53
CA LEU A 12 -6.11 -21.44 16.21
C LEU A 12 -6.24 -22.89 15.73
N TYR A 13 -7.29 -23.60 16.13
CA TYR A 13 -7.50 -25.01 15.78
C TYR A 13 -8.23 -25.27 14.46
N LYS A 14 -8.79 -24.26 13.80
CA LYS A 14 -9.43 -24.44 12.49
C LYS A 14 -8.43 -24.83 11.39
N THR A 15 -8.96 -25.38 10.30
CA THR A 15 -8.22 -25.92 9.14
C THR A 15 -7.23 -24.90 8.57
N GLN A 16 -6.20 -25.38 7.84
CA GLN A 16 -5.35 -24.50 7.04
C GLN A 16 -6.25 -23.68 6.10
N PHE A 17 -6.07 -22.37 6.09
CA PHE A 17 -6.89 -21.46 5.31
C PHE A 17 -6.58 -21.70 3.80
N PRO A 18 -7.58 -22.06 2.97
CA PRO A 18 -7.32 -22.43 1.58
C PRO A 18 -7.14 -21.19 0.70
N PHE A 19 -5.98 -20.54 0.83
CA PHE A 19 -5.67 -19.28 0.15
C PHE A 19 -5.84 -19.36 -1.38
N ALA A 20 -5.44 -20.47 -2.00
CA ALA A 20 -5.57 -20.68 -3.44
C ALA A 20 -7.03 -20.78 -3.92
N GLU A 21 -7.95 -21.26 -3.07
CA GLU A 21 -9.38 -21.36 -3.40
C GLU A 21 -10.08 -20.00 -3.23
N GLN A 22 -9.69 -19.22 -2.21
CA GLN A 22 -10.30 -17.92 -1.92
C GLN A 22 -9.74 -16.76 -2.75
N PHE A 23 -8.51 -16.88 -3.26
CA PHE A 23 -7.80 -15.82 -3.98
C PHE A 23 -7.09 -16.33 -5.26
N PRO A 24 -7.77 -17.00 -6.21
CA PRO A 24 -7.14 -17.65 -7.38
C PRO A 24 -6.31 -16.70 -8.27
N GLU A 25 -6.60 -15.39 -8.23
CA GLU A 25 -5.84 -14.39 -8.99
C GLU A 25 -4.48 -14.05 -8.39
N ALA A 26 -4.27 -14.24 -7.09
CA ALA A 26 -3.00 -13.83 -6.46
C ALA A 26 -1.82 -14.74 -6.88
N PRO A 27 -0.57 -14.29 -6.69
CA PRO A 27 0.59 -15.02 -7.22
C PRO A 27 0.95 -16.24 -6.35
N PRO A 28 1.38 -17.37 -6.92
CA PRO A 28 1.66 -18.60 -6.16
C PRO A 28 2.69 -18.43 -5.03
N GLY A 29 3.72 -17.61 -5.24
CA GLY A 29 4.75 -17.35 -4.22
C GLY A 29 4.24 -16.58 -2.98
N LEU A 30 3.13 -15.84 -3.10
CA LEU A 30 2.48 -15.20 -1.95
C LEU A 30 1.98 -16.24 -0.94
N TRP A 31 1.56 -17.41 -1.41
CA TRP A 31 1.14 -18.52 -0.55
C TRP A 31 2.31 -19.14 0.21
N LEU A 32 3.50 -19.20 -0.38
CA LEU A 32 4.69 -19.67 0.33
C LEU A 32 5.05 -18.73 1.50
N VAL A 33 4.97 -17.41 1.28
CA VAL A 33 5.20 -16.40 2.32
C VAL A 33 4.13 -16.47 3.41
N LEU A 34 2.84 -16.44 3.05
CA LEU A 34 1.74 -16.44 4.02
C LEU A 34 1.65 -17.77 4.80
N THR A 35 1.91 -18.91 4.15
CA THR A 35 1.94 -20.23 4.83
C THR A 35 3.08 -20.30 5.85
N LYS A 36 4.25 -19.71 5.58
CA LYS A 36 5.31 -19.55 6.59
C LYS A 36 4.89 -18.61 7.72
N CYS A 37 4.36 -17.42 7.41
CA CYS A 37 3.91 -16.46 8.43
C CYS A 37 2.86 -17.04 9.38
N LEU A 38 1.95 -17.87 8.86
CA LEU A 38 0.80 -18.44 9.58
C LEU A 38 0.99 -19.92 9.96
N ALA A 39 2.22 -20.46 9.88
CA ALA A 39 2.51 -21.83 10.26
C ALA A 39 2.14 -22.08 11.74
N LYS A 40 1.54 -23.23 12.05
CA LYS A 40 1.08 -23.52 13.42
C LYS A 40 2.24 -23.75 14.38
N GLU A 41 3.28 -24.46 13.93
CA GLU A 41 4.53 -24.65 14.66
C GLU A 41 5.44 -23.41 14.53
N PRO A 42 6.04 -22.89 15.62
CA PRO A 42 6.94 -21.74 15.56
C PRO A 42 8.15 -21.97 14.63
N ASP A 43 8.71 -23.18 14.64
CA ASP A 43 9.93 -23.54 13.90
C ASP A 43 9.74 -23.58 12.38
N LYS A 44 8.47 -23.53 11.91
CA LYS A 44 8.09 -23.43 10.49
C LYS A 44 7.80 -22.00 10.05
N ARG A 45 7.88 -21.02 10.95
CA ARG A 45 7.77 -19.58 10.66
C ARG A 45 9.13 -19.01 10.26
N TYR A 46 9.13 -17.77 9.78
CA TYR A 46 10.37 -16.99 9.65
C TYR A 46 10.94 -16.71 11.04
N GLY A 47 12.19 -17.13 11.30
CA GLY A 47 12.85 -16.99 12.60
C GLY A 47 13.27 -15.55 12.93
N SER A 48 13.17 -14.62 11.96
CA SER A 48 13.41 -13.20 12.18
C SER A 48 12.69 -12.33 11.15
N MET A 49 12.47 -11.06 11.48
CA MET A 49 11.97 -10.05 10.54
C MET A 49 12.89 -9.89 9.31
N SER A 50 14.20 -10.12 9.48
CA SER A 50 15.20 -10.11 8.40
C SER A 50 15.04 -11.27 7.41
N GLU A 51 14.61 -12.44 7.89
CA GLU A 51 14.31 -13.61 7.06
C GLU A 51 12.97 -13.42 6.32
N PHE A 52 11.93 -12.95 7.01
CA PHE A 52 10.66 -12.55 6.37
C PHE A 52 10.88 -11.51 5.26
N SER A 53 11.65 -10.45 5.55
CA SER A 53 12.01 -9.40 4.58
C SER A 53 12.86 -9.94 3.42
N ARG A 54 13.56 -11.06 3.58
CA ARG A 54 14.22 -11.78 2.47
C ARG A 54 13.17 -12.52 1.64
N GLY A 55 12.26 -13.27 2.27
CA GLY A 55 11.15 -13.94 1.59
C GLY A 55 10.30 -12.99 0.74
N CYS A 56 9.98 -11.79 1.24
CA CYS A 56 9.24 -10.78 0.49
C CYS A 56 10.03 -10.15 -0.67
N ARG A 57 11.37 -10.07 -0.59
CA ARG A 57 12.21 -9.63 -1.70
C ARG A 57 12.32 -10.69 -2.78
N ASN A 58 12.62 -11.93 -2.41
CA ASN A 58 12.60 -13.07 -3.32
C ASN A 58 11.27 -13.13 -4.09
N LEU A 59 10.12 -13.01 -3.40
CA LEU A 59 8.81 -12.95 -4.06
C LEU A 59 8.68 -11.78 -5.04
N LEU A 60 9.21 -10.60 -4.71
CA LEU A 60 9.19 -9.45 -5.63
C LEU A 60 10.08 -9.70 -6.85
N ASP A 61 11.24 -10.34 -6.68
CA ASP A 61 12.15 -10.70 -7.77
C ASP A 61 11.53 -11.77 -8.68
N ASP A 62 10.94 -12.84 -8.11
CA ASP A 62 10.19 -13.88 -8.82
C ASP A 62 9.07 -13.27 -9.69
N LEU A 63 8.34 -12.28 -9.14
CA LEU A 63 7.24 -11.60 -9.84
C LEU A 63 7.75 -10.65 -10.94
N ASN A 64 8.90 -10.02 -10.75
CA ASN A 64 9.55 -9.20 -11.78
C ASN A 64 10.02 -10.06 -12.95
N GLU A 65 10.58 -11.25 -12.69
CA GLU A 65 11.01 -12.19 -13.73
C GLU A 65 9.80 -12.73 -14.51
N ALA A 66 8.78 -13.24 -13.82
CA ALA A 66 7.55 -13.72 -14.46
C ALA A 66 6.83 -12.62 -15.27
N SER A 67 6.82 -11.37 -14.78
CA SER A 67 6.26 -10.23 -15.54
C SER A 67 7.05 -9.94 -16.81
N LEU A 68 8.37 -10.11 -16.78
CA LEU A 68 9.26 -9.91 -17.92
C LEU A 68 9.19 -11.07 -18.93
N GLU A 69 8.85 -12.28 -18.50
CA GLU A 69 8.52 -13.41 -19.39
C GLU A 69 7.16 -13.19 -20.07
N MET A 70 6.10 -12.94 -19.30
CA MET A 70 4.76 -12.63 -19.84
C MET A 70 4.79 -11.45 -20.82
N SER A 71 5.61 -10.42 -20.56
CA SER A 71 5.79 -9.29 -21.48
C SER A 71 6.42 -9.71 -22.82
N LYS A 72 7.36 -10.68 -22.84
CA LYS A 72 7.94 -11.22 -24.10
C LYS A 72 6.91 -12.05 -24.87
N GLU A 73 6.14 -12.89 -24.18
CA GLU A 73 5.07 -13.70 -24.80
C GLU A 73 4.05 -12.78 -25.49
N LEU A 74 3.59 -11.74 -24.79
CA LEU A 74 2.65 -10.76 -25.33
C LEU A 74 3.23 -9.97 -26.51
N GLN A 75 4.49 -9.56 -26.46
CA GLN A 75 5.17 -8.95 -27.62
C GLN A 75 5.25 -9.90 -28.83
N GLY A 76 5.39 -11.22 -28.59
CA GLY A 76 5.35 -12.24 -29.65
C GLY A 76 3.95 -12.48 -30.24
N ILE A 77 2.89 -12.31 -29.44
CA ILE A 77 1.50 -12.50 -29.88
C ILE A 77 0.92 -11.22 -30.52
N LEU A 78 1.38 -10.02 -30.13
CA LEU A 78 0.87 -8.72 -30.57
C LEU A 78 0.68 -8.61 -32.12
N PRO A 79 1.59 -9.07 -32.99
CA PRO A 79 1.39 -9.01 -34.44
C PRO A 79 0.23 -9.89 -34.92
N ARG A 80 0.01 -11.06 -34.31
CA ARG A 80 -1.12 -11.95 -34.62
C ARG A 80 -2.44 -11.35 -34.11
N LEU A 81 -2.42 -10.75 -32.92
CA LEU A 81 -3.58 -10.07 -32.35
C LEU A 81 -4.02 -8.86 -33.19
N GLY A 82 -3.07 -8.05 -33.69
CA GLY A 82 -3.36 -6.96 -34.63
C GLY A 82 -4.01 -7.45 -35.93
N LEU A 83 -3.50 -8.55 -36.51
CA LEU A 83 -4.09 -9.18 -37.69
C LEU A 83 -5.47 -9.80 -37.43
N ALA A 84 -5.73 -10.32 -36.24
CA ALA A 84 -7.03 -10.85 -35.84
C ALA A 84 -8.06 -9.73 -35.60
N ALA A 85 -7.67 -8.68 -34.87
CA ALA A 85 -8.53 -7.53 -34.56
C ALA A 85 -8.87 -6.67 -35.79
N GLY A 86 -7.98 -6.62 -36.80
CA GLY A 86 -8.22 -5.91 -38.07
C GLY A 86 -9.20 -6.59 -39.02
N ARG A 87 -9.78 -7.75 -38.69
CA ARG A 87 -10.76 -8.46 -39.54
C ARG A 87 -12.15 -7.81 -39.44
N PRO A 88 -12.93 -7.74 -40.53
CA PRO A 88 -14.28 -7.16 -40.52
C PRO A 88 -15.33 -7.95 -39.70
N ALA A 89 -14.94 -9.10 -39.14
CA ALA A 89 -15.74 -9.92 -38.23
C ALA A 89 -15.03 -10.17 -36.88
N ALA A 90 -14.05 -9.33 -36.51
CA ALA A 90 -13.35 -9.44 -35.22
C ALA A 90 -14.28 -9.18 -34.03
N SER A 91 -14.04 -9.85 -32.90
CA SER A 91 -14.76 -9.55 -31.66
C SER A 91 -14.34 -8.15 -31.16
N PRO A 92 -15.27 -7.31 -30.65
CA PRO A 92 -14.90 -6.01 -30.07
C PRO A 92 -13.98 -6.17 -28.84
N ARG A 93 -13.93 -7.37 -28.24
CA ARG A 93 -13.01 -7.71 -27.16
C ARG A 93 -11.57 -7.82 -27.65
N LEU A 94 -11.31 -8.42 -28.80
CA LEU A 94 -9.95 -8.48 -29.39
C LEU A 94 -9.39 -7.09 -29.68
N ALA A 95 -10.22 -6.19 -30.22
CA ALA A 95 -9.83 -4.79 -30.45
C ALA A 95 -9.52 -4.05 -29.14
N ARG A 96 -10.33 -4.27 -28.09
CA ARG A 96 -10.07 -3.72 -26.74
C ARG A 96 -8.79 -4.29 -26.12
N LEU A 97 -8.57 -5.60 -26.20
CA LEU A 97 -7.36 -6.25 -25.68
C LEU A 97 -6.11 -5.71 -26.38
N LEU A 98 -6.14 -5.55 -27.71
CA LEU A 98 -5.04 -4.93 -28.46
C LEU A 98 -4.71 -3.52 -27.94
N GLN A 99 -5.73 -2.68 -27.70
CA GLN A 99 -5.53 -1.35 -27.14
C GLN A 99 -4.95 -1.39 -25.71
N GLU A 100 -5.46 -2.27 -24.84
CA GLU A 100 -4.93 -2.46 -23.48
C GLU A 100 -3.47 -2.93 -23.50
N PHE A 101 -3.07 -3.78 -24.45
CA PHE A 101 -1.67 -4.19 -24.63
C PHE A 101 -0.77 -3.06 -25.15
N GLU A 102 -1.19 -2.33 -26.19
CA GLU A 102 -0.40 -1.21 -26.74
C GLU A 102 -0.21 -0.08 -25.71
N GLU A 103 -1.21 0.19 -24.87
CA GLU A 103 -1.11 1.21 -23.82
C GLU A 103 -0.26 0.75 -22.64
N LEU A 104 -0.30 -0.54 -22.28
CA LEU A 104 0.53 -1.14 -21.24
C LEU A 104 2.01 -1.26 -21.67
N LEU A 105 2.28 -1.57 -22.94
CA LEU A 105 3.64 -1.62 -23.52
C LEU A 105 4.23 -0.23 -23.85
N ARG A 106 3.42 0.84 -23.85
CA ARG A 106 3.88 2.22 -24.08
C ARG A 106 4.40 2.95 -22.85
N ARG A 107 4.22 2.40 -21.65
CA ARG A 107 4.68 3.03 -20.40
C ARG A 107 6.17 2.74 -20.21
N ASP A 108 6.93 3.76 -19.79
CA ASP A 108 8.34 3.58 -19.37
C ASP A 108 8.46 2.76 -18.06
N GLU A 109 7.34 2.51 -17.39
CA GLU A 109 7.22 1.65 -16.21
C GLU A 109 7.07 0.18 -16.60
N ARG A 110 7.77 -0.73 -15.91
CA ARG A 110 7.60 -2.18 -16.12
C ARG A 110 6.16 -2.59 -15.78
N PRO A 111 5.44 -3.33 -16.65
CA PRO A 111 4.08 -3.77 -16.35
C PRO A 111 4.03 -4.71 -15.14
N ASP A 112 2.94 -4.62 -14.37
CA ASP A 112 2.76 -5.44 -13.18
C ASP A 112 2.21 -6.85 -13.50
N TYR A 113 2.59 -7.81 -12.66
CA TYR A 113 2.23 -9.22 -12.78
C TYR A 113 0.71 -9.47 -12.87
N LEU A 114 -0.12 -8.71 -12.14
CA LEU A 114 -1.57 -8.96 -12.08
C LEU A 114 -2.27 -8.46 -13.35
N SER A 115 -1.90 -7.27 -13.84
CA SER A 115 -2.37 -6.76 -15.14
C SER A 115 -1.98 -7.70 -16.28
N LEU A 116 -0.73 -8.19 -16.31
CA LEU A 116 -0.25 -9.15 -17.30
C LEU A 116 -1.00 -10.49 -17.22
N LYS A 117 -1.14 -11.07 -16.01
CA LYS A 117 -1.84 -12.33 -15.77
C LYS A 117 -3.32 -12.25 -16.18
N ARG A 118 -4.03 -11.16 -15.85
CA ARG A 118 -5.41 -10.94 -16.32
C ARG A 118 -5.48 -10.93 -17.85
N LEU A 119 -4.63 -10.11 -18.48
CA LEU A 119 -4.66 -9.93 -19.93
C LEU A 119 -4.34 -11.22 -20.70
N LEU A 120 -3.34 -12.00 -20.25
CA LEU A 120 -3.06 -13.33 -20.80
C LEU A 120 -4.23 -14.31 -20.57
N GLY A 121 -4.88 -14.25 -19.41
CA GLY A 121 -6.11 -15.00 -19.12
C GLY A 121 -7.24 -14.68 -20.11
N GLU A 122 -7.56 -13.40 -20.29
CA GLU A 122 -8.60 -12.98 -21.26
C GLU A 122 -8.21 -13.30 -22.71
N LEU A 123 -6.93 -13.18 -23.07
CA LEU A 123 -6.42 -13.55 -24.39
C LEU A 123 -6.54 -15.06 -24.66
N SER A 124 -6.30 -15.89 -23.64
CA SER A 124 -6.47 -17.36 -23.74
C SER A 124 -7.93 -17.77 -23.97
N ALA A 125 -8.89 -16.99 -23.48
CA ALA A 125 -10.32 -17.23 -23.72
C ALA A 125 -10.73 -16.91 -25.17
N GLU A 126 -10.03 -16.00 -25.86
CA GLU A 126 -10.23 -15.70 -27.29
C GLU A 126 -9.26 -16.49 -28.21
N SER A 127 -8.50 -17.44 -27.67
CA SER A 127 -7.44 -18.18 -28.39
C SER A 127 -7.89 -18.83 -29.71
N ALA A 128 -9.12 -19.36 -29.77
CA ALA A 128 -9.69 -19.92 -30.99
C ALA A 128 -9.78 -18.92 -32.17
N ALA A 129 -9.87 -17.61 -31.89
CA ALA A 129 -9.84 -16.57 -32.91
C ALA A 129 -8.42 -16.21 -33.38
N LEU A 130 -7.40 -16.51 -32.57
CA LEU A 130 -5.98 -16.32 -32.88
C LEU A 130 -5.38 -17.52 -33.63
N GLU A 131 -5.80 -18.74 -33.30
CA GLU A 131 -5.46 -19.97 -34.04
C GLU A 131 -5.99 -19.92 -35.49
N ALA A 132 -7.09 -19.22 -35.74
CA ALA A 132 -7.64 -18.97 -37.07
C ALA A 132 -6.82 -17.98 -37.94
N VAL A 133 -5.51 -17.83 -37.68
CA VAL A 133 -4.58 -16.94 -38.41
C VAL A 133 -3.38 -17.75 -38.90
N ASP A 134 -3.47 -18.27 -40.13
CA ASP A 134 -2.43 -19.10 -40.73
C ASP A 134 -1.03 -18.44 -40.71
N PRO A 135 0.03 -19.15 -40.28
CA PRO A 135 1.38 -18.59 -40.17
C PRO A 135 1.99 -18.19 -41.53
N ALA A 136 1.45 -18.72 -42.63
CA ALA A 136 1.85 -18.35 -44.00
C ALA A 136 1.57 -16.88 -44.36
N THR A 137 0.73 -16.18 -43.59
CA THR A 137 0.32 -14.78 -43.86
C THR A 137 1.42 -13.76 -43.52
N ILE A 138 2.49 -14.15 -42.83
CA ILE A 138 3.60 -13.25 -42.46
C ILE A 138 4.59 -13.10 -43.63
N SER A 139 4.14 -12.48 -44.73
CA SER A 139 5.03 -12.11 -45.84
C SER A 139 4.52 -10.91 -46.63
N LYS A 140 5.45 -9.98 -46.92
CA LYS A 140 5.29 -8.79 -47.80
C LYS A 140 4.28 -7.73 -47.32
N ILE A 141 4.73 -6.86 -46.42
CA ILE A 141 4.31 -5.46 -46.40
C ILE A 141 5.28 -4.68 -47.31
N PRO A 142 4.88 -4.23 -48.51
CA PRO A 142 5.67 -3.27 -49.28
C PRO A 142 5.53 -1.86 -48.69
N VAL A 143 6.64 -1.12 -48.59
CA VAL A 143 6.62 0.29 -48.18
C VAL A 143 5.88 1.11 -49.25
N SER A 144 4.82 1.81 -48.87
CA SER A 144 4.04 2.64 -49.79
C SER A 144 4.81 3.89 -50.19
N ALA A 145 5.13 4.02 -51.47
CA ALA A 145 5.89 5.14 -52.02
C ALA A 145 5.02 6.10 -52.86
N HIS A 146 5.49 7.35 -52.92
CA HIS A 146 5.11 8.45 -53.84
C HIS A 146 3.84 9.27 -53.56
N PRO A 147 3.95 10.60 -53.39
CA PRO A 147 2.89 11.54 -53.71
C PRO A 147 2.80 11.75 -55.24
N VAL A 148 1.62 12.10 -55.74
CA VAL A 148 1.39 12.35 -57.18
C VAL A 148 1.58 13.82 -57.51
N ASN A 149 2.72 14.16 -58.14
CA ASN A 149 2.81 15.32 -59.02
C ASN A 149 2.24 14.94 -60.41
N ARG A 150 1.76 15.94 -61.15
CA ARG A 150 1.23 15.83 -62.52
C ARG A 150 1.60 17.08 -63.32
N TRP A 151 1.47 16.98 -64.65
CA TRP A 151 1.67 18.01 -65.68
C TRP A 151 3.09 18.12 -66.24
N ASP A 152 3.49 17.07 -66.94
CA ASP A 152 4.44 17.18 -68.06
C ASP A 152 3.69 17.57 -69.35
N GLU A 153 4.16 18.62 -70.01
CA GLU A 153 4.16 18.76 -71.47
C GLU A 153 5.53 18.24 -72.00
N PRO A 154 5.77 17.98 -73.31
CA PRO A 154 5.09 18.58 -74.47
C PRO A 154 4.87 17.65 -75.70
N LYS A 155 4.44 18.29 -76.80
CA LYS A 155 4.64 17.99 -78.24
C LYS A 155 3.37 17.65 -79.04
N SER A 156 3.12 18.47 -80.06
CA SER A 156 2.45 18.10 -81.30
C SER A 156 3.23 18.68 -82.47
N ALA A 157 3.43 17.88 -83.52
CA ALA A 157 4.02 18.28 -84.79
C ALA A 157 3.52 17.33 -85.89
N GLY A 158 3.16 17.86 -87.06
CA GLY A 158 2.48 17.11 -88.13
C GLY A 158 1.44 17.99 -88.85
N SER A 159 1.84 18.93 -89.74
CA SER A 159 2.21 18.70 -91.16
C SER A 159 0.95 18.66 -92.08
N PRO A 160 1.03 18.73 -93.43
CA PRO A 160 0.77 20.01 -94.11
C PRO A 160 -0.07 19.87 -95.42
N ASN A 161 0.13 20.79 -96.37
CA ASN A 161 0.03 20.60 -97.84
C ASN A 161 -1.32 20.94 -98.56
N PRO A 162 -1.33 21.22 -99.91
CA PRO A 162 -1.62 22.59 -100.38
C PRO A 162 -2.34 22.77 -101.77
N VAL A 163 -2.44 24.04 -102.25
CA VAL A 163 -2.64 24.52 -103.66
C VAL A 163 -3.91 24.08 -104.45
N PRO A 164 -4.18 24.53 -105.72
CA PRO A 164 -3.73 25.74 -106.47
C PRO A 164 -4.82 26.51 -107.29
N GLY A 165 -4.54 27.79 -107.61
CA GLY A 165 -4.80 28.42 -108.93
C GLY A 165 -6.26 28.74 -109.32
N THR A 166 -6.58 29.40 -110.46
CA THR A 166 -5.85 30.14 -111.54
C THR A 166 -6.82 31.21 -112.11
N ARG A 167 -6.58 32.17 -113.01
CA ARG A 167 -5.49 32.80 -113.84
C ARG A 167 -6.08 34.17 -114.31
N GLY A 168 -5.46 35.15 -114.98
CA GLY A 168 -4.11 35.43 -115.53
C GLY A 168 -4.04 36.97 -115.80
N ALA A 169 -2.93 37.67 -116.06
CA ALA A 169 -1.75 37.44 -116.91
C ALA A 169 -1.86 38.01 -118.35
N SER A 170 -1.30 39.20 -118.59
CA SER A 170 -0.80 39.72 -119.88
C SER A 170 0.15 40.91 -119.68
N GLU A 171 0.97 41.25 -120.67
CA GLU A 171 2.22 42.02 -120.54
C GLU A 171 2.22 43.45 -121.17
N PRO A 172 3.28 44.28 -120.97
CA PRO A 172 3.41 45.68 -121.46
C PRO A 172 3.90 45.72 -122.95
N PRO A 173 4.39 46.84 -123.60
CA PRO A 173 4.75 48.19 -123.10
C PRO A 173 4.33 49.41 -123.97
N GLY A 174 4.71 50.63 -123.57
CA GLY A 174 4.51 51.84 -124.40
C GLY A 174 5.05 53.16 -123.82
N VAL A 175 6.11 53.67 -124.44
CA VAL A 175 6.79 54.97 -124.21
C VAL A 175 5.87 56.20 -124.22
N SER A 176 6.04 57.13 -123.26
CA SER A 176 6.21 58.59 -123.49
C SER A 176 6.42 59.35 -122.17
N GLY A 177 7.22 60.42 -122.20
CA GLY A 177 7.46 61.28 -121.05
C GLY A 177 6.73 62.62 -121.15
N THR A 178 6.21 63.11 -120.01
CA THR A 178 5.69 64.48 -119.85
C THR A 178 6.18 65.05 -118.51
N THR A 179 6.44 66.35 -118.46
CA THR A 179 6.98 67.05 -117.29
C THR A 179 5.94 67.28 -116.18
N VAL A 180 6.38 67.07 -114.93
CA VAL A 180 6.11 67.88 -113.72
C VAL A 180 4.76 68.61 -113.64
N PRO A 181 3.90 68.24 -112.67
CA PRO A 181 3.80 69.10 -111.49
C PRO A 181 4.23 68.41 -110.18
N VAL A 182 4.82 69.18 -109.27
CA VAL A 182 4.88 68.81 -107.85
C VAL A 182 3.45 68.92 -107.30
N HIS A 183 2.83 67.79 -106.96
CA HIS A 183 1.52 67.80 -106.30
C HIS A 183 1.70 68.24 -104.85
N VAL A 184 1.54 69.55 -104.61
CA VAL A 184 1.41 70.11 -103.25
C VAL A 184 0.27 69.36 -102.56
N PRO A 185 0.42 68.87 -101.32
CA PRO A 185 -0.69 68.24 -100.60
C PRO A 185 -1.81 69.27 -100.40
N PRO A 186 -3.08 68.84 -100.30
CA PRO A 186 -4.18 69.76 -100.00
C PRO A 186 -3.90 70.51 -98.69
N PRO A 187 -4.39 71.76 -98.54
CA PRO A 187 -4.20 72.52 -97.31
C PRO A 187 -4.74 71.72 -96.12
N LEU A 188 -3.90 71.57 -95.10
CA LEU A 188 -4.23 70.83 -93.89
C LEU A 188 -5.53 71.38 -93.29
N THR A 189 -6.46 70.50 -92.92
CA THR A 189 -7.67 70.93 -92.19
C THR A 189 -7.28 71.54 -90.84
N PRO A 190 -8.13 72.38 -90.21
CA PRO A 190 -7.85 72.90 -88.87
C PRO A 190 -7.52 71.78 -87.86
N ASP A 191 -8.20 70.64 -87.97
CA ASP A 191 -7.93 69.45 -87.15
C ASP A 191 -6.57 68.81 -87.45
N GLN A 192 -6.11 68.80 -88.71
CA GLN A 192 -4.79 68.29 -89.09
C GLN A 192 -3.66 69.24 -88.66
N VAL A 193 -3.85 70.57 -88.75
CA VAL A 193 -2.90 71.54 -88.18
C VAL A 193 -2.81 71.33 -86.67
N ARG A 194 -3.95 71.29 -85.97
CA ARG A 194 -4.00 71.10 -84.52
C ARG A 194 -3.45 69.72 -84.09
N GLY A 195 -3.71 68.69 -84.87
CA GLY A 195 -3.14 67.35 -84.67
C GLY A 195 -1.62 67.33 -84.77
N ARG A 196 -1.03 68.09 -85.70
CA ARG A 196 0.44 68.21 -85.85
C ARG A 196 1.08 69.08 -84.76
N GLU A 197 0.40 70.12 -84.28
CA GLU A 197 0.80 70.83 -83.06
C GLU A 197 0.82 69.88 -81.85
N LEU A 198 -0.21 69.04 -81.71
CA LEU A 198 -0.32 68.07 -80.63
C LEU A 198 0.76 66.97 -80.73
N LEU A 199 1.05 66.47 -81.94
CA LEU A 199 2.18 65.57 -82.21
C LEU A 199 3.51 66.18 -81.73
N GLY A 200 3.83 67.40 -82.16
CA GLY A 200 5.05 68.11 -81.77
C GLY A 200 5.14 68.36 -80.27
N SER A 201 4.05 68.80 -79.64
CA SER A 201 3.99 68.98 -78.18
C SER A 201 4.18 67.67 -77.41
N GLY A 202 3.63 66.56 -77.92
CA GLY A 202 3.81 65.22 -77.36
C GLY A 202 5.26 64.75 -77.47
N GLN A 203 5.92 64.99 -78.62
CA GLN A 203 7.35 64.69 -78.81
C GLN A 203 8.24 65.51 -77.86
N VAL A 204 7.92 66.78 -77.60
CA VAL A 204 8.63 67.59 -76.58
C VAL A 204 8.41 67.03 -75.16
N LEU A 205 7.17 66.69 -74.78
CA LEU A 205 6.88 66.07 -73.48
C LEU A 205 7.57 64.69 -73.33
N MET A 206 7.78 63.94 -74.42
CA MET A 206 8.61 62.73 -74.42
C MET A 206 10.09 63.01 -74.12
N THR A 207 10.67 64.13 -74.61
CA THR A 207 12.06 64.49 -74.31
C THR A 207 12.21 65.08 -72.90
N GLU A 208 11.22 65.82 -72.40
CA GLU A 208 11.11 66.28 -71.00
C GLU A 208 10.92 65.13 -69.99
N GLY A 209 10.53 63.93 -70.45
CA GLY A 209 10.26 62.78 -69.58
C GLY A 209 8.88 62.80 -68.89
N ARG A 210 7.99 63.69 -69.31
CA ARG A 210 6.58 63.79 -68.87
C ARG A 210 5.72 62.84 -69.70
N LEU A 211 6.07 61.55 -69.62
CA LEU A 211 5.61 60.52 -70.55
C LEU A 211 4.09 60.30 -70.48
N GLU A 212 3.50 60.47 -69.31
CA GLU A 212 2.08 60.30 -69.06
C GLU A 212 1.26 61.41 -69.76
N GLU A 213 1.71 62.67 -69.65
CA GLU A 213 1.12 63.81 -70.36
C GLU A 213 1.38 63.74 -71.88
N ALA A 214 2.58 63.29 -72.30
CA ALA A 214 2.90 63.02 -73.69
C ALA A 214 1.93 61.98 -74.30
N LEU A 215 1.64 60.91 -73.56
CA LEU A 215 0.72 59.86 -73.98
C LEU A 215 -0.71 60.42 -74.18
N GLU A 216 -1.14 61.38 -73.37
CA GLU A 216 -2.43 62.06 -73.56
C GLU A 216 -2.42 62.97 -74.80
N LYS A 217 -1.43 63.84 -74.98
CA LYS A 217 -1.35 64.71 -76.16
C LYS A 217 -1.22 63.92 -77.47
N LEU A 218 -0.49 62.81 -77.46
CA LEU A 218 -0.37 61.92 -78.62
C LEU A 218 -1.66 61.09 -78.86
N ARG A 219 -2.44 60.75 -77.81
CA ARG A 219 -3.78 60.17 -77.97
C ARG A 219 -4.80 61.16 -78.53
N GLU A 220 -4.68 62.44 -78.18
CA GLU A 220 -5.47 63.52 -78.78
C GLU A 220 -5.11 63.72 -80.26
N ALA A 221 -3.82 63.79 -80.59
CA ALA A 221 -3.34 63.84 -81.98
C ALA A 221 -3.88 62.67 -82.83
N LEU A 222 -3.89 61.44 -82.28
CA LEU A 222 -4.38 60.25 -82.98
C LEU A 222 -5.87 60.31 -83.35
N ARG A 223 -6.68 61.06 -82.58
CA ARG A 223 -8.11 61.28 -82.86
C ARG A 223 -8.34 62.28 -84.00
N LEU A 224 -7.37 63.15 -84.30
CA LEU A 224 -7.48 64.22 -85.30
C LEU A 224 -6.74 63.88 -86.61
N LEU A 225 -5.62 63.17 -86.54
CA LEU A 225 -4.79 62.78 -87.70
C LEU A 225 -5.12 61.37 -88.22
N GLY A 226 -5.63 60.48 -87.36
CA GLY A 226 -5.63 59.05 -87.63
C GLY A 226 -4.23 58.42 -87.49
N PRO A 227 -4.06 57.15 -87.88
CA PRO A 227 -2.83 56.39 -87.65
C PRO A 227 -1.72 56.72 -88.66
N GLU A 228 -1.14 57.92 -88.58
CA GLU A 228 0.12 58.27 -89.27
C GLU A 228 1.32 57.50 -88.66
N GLU A 229 2.29 57.09 -89.49
CA GLU A 229 3.42 56.25 -89.08
C GLU A 229 4.28 56.90 -87.97
N GLU A 230 4.61 58.18 -88.11
CA GLU A 230 5.37 58.94 -87.09
C GLU A 230 4.65 58.98 -85.74
N LEU A 231 3.32 59.12 -85.76
CA LEU A 231 2.48 59.19 -84.57
C LEU A 231 2.31 57.82 -83.89
N VAL A 232 2.15 56.75 -84.67
CA VAL A 232 2.14 55.37 -84.17
C VAL A 232 3.49 55.01 -83.55
N ASN A 233 4.60 55.42 -84.17
CA ASN A 233 5.95 55.25 -83.63
C ASN A 233 6.15 56.03 -82.33
N ALA A 234 5.78 57.32 -82.28
CA ALA A 234 5.85 58.15 -81.07
C ALA A 234 5.01 57.57 -79.91
N LEU A 235 3.76 57.15 -80.19
CA LEU A 235 2.90 56.49 -79.21
C LEU A 235 3.50 55.18 -78.69
N THR A 236 4.11 54.39 -79.56
CA THR A 236 4.74 53.11 -79.21
C THR A 236 5.96 53.34 -78.31
N GLN A 237 6.84 54.28 -78.67
CA GLN A 237 8.00 54.66 -77.86
C GLN A 237 7.60 55.26 -76.51
N THR A 238 6.53 56.07 -76.45
CA THR A 238 6.02 56.63 -75.19
C THR A 238 5.55 55.51 -74.25
N ARG A 239 4.75 54.56 -74.77
CA ARG A 239 4.28 53.39 -73.99
C ARG A 239 5.44 52.51 -73.53
N GLN A 240 6.41 52.24 -74.40
CA GLN A 240 7.62 51.48 -74.05
C GLN A 240 8.41 52.17 -72.92
N ARG A 241 8.58 53.50 -72.96
CA ARG A 241 9.25 54.25 -71.90
C ARG A 241 8.49 54.24 -70.57
N ILE A 242 7.15 54.30 -70.59
CA ILE A 242 6.33 54.17 -69.37
C ILE A 242 6.49 52.77 -68.78
N GLU A 243 6.36 51.73 -69.60
CA GLU A 243 6.53 50.34 -69.15
C GLU A 243 7.97 50.05 -68.68
N GLU A 244 8.99 50.63 -69.30
CA GLU A 244 10.36 50.55 -68.79
C GLU A 244 10.52 51.26 -67.43
N ARG A 245 9.98 52.47 -67.28
CA ARG A 245 10.01 53.21 -65.99
C ARG A 245 9.34 52.40 -64.88
N LYS A 246 8.17 51.80 -65.19
CA LYS A 246 7.41 50.91 -64.32
C LYS A 246 8.22 49.66 -63.95
N ARG A 247 8.74 48.92 -64.94
CA ARG A 247 9.58 47.72 -64.72
C ARG A 247 10.83 48.02 -63.90
N ARG A 248 11.49 49.16 -64.13
CA ARG A 248 12.64 49.61 -63.32
C ARG A 248 12.24 49.90 -61.87
N ARG A 249 11.08 50.54 -61.63
CA ARG A 249 10.54 50.76 -60.27
C ARG A 249 10.19 49.43 -59.59
N VAL A 250 9.48 48.54 -60.27
CA VAL A 250 9.15 47.19 -59.77
C VAL A 250 10.40 46.37 -59.44
N ALA A 251 11.45 46.43 -60.28
CA ALA A 251 12.71 45.75 -60.01
C ALA A 251 13.44 46.32 -58.77
N GLN A 252 13.47 47.66 -58.62
CA GLN A 252 14.04 48.31 -57.43
C GLN A 252 13.29 47.95 -56.15
N LEU A 253 11.95 47.96 -56.19
CA LEU A 253 11.10 47.58 -55.06
C LEU A 253 11.22 46.09 -54.71
N LEU A 254 11.33 45.19 -55.71
CA LEU A 254 11.49 43.76 -55.46
C LEU A 254 12.81 43.48 -54.77
N GLU A 255 13.88 44.18 -55.16
CA GLU A 255 15.18 44.06 -54.53
C GLU A 255 15.16 44.63 -53.10
N SER A 256 14.57 45.81 -52.88
CA SER A 256 14.46 46.37 -51.52
C SER A 256 13.57 45.54 -50.60
N ALA A 257 12.48 44.95 -51.13
CA ALA A 257 11.57 44.09 -50.35
C ALA A 257 12.26 42.79 -49.93
N ARG A 258 13.08 42.20 -50.81
CA ARG A 258 13.93 41.04 -50.48
C ARG A 258 15.00 41.39 -49.45
N GLN A 259 15.65 42.55 -49.58
CA GLN A 259 16.61 43.02 -48.59
C GLN A 259 15.94 43.25 -47.22
N ALA A 260 14.78 43.91 -47.19
CA ALA A 260 13.98 44.09 -45.97
C ALA A 260 13.56 42.76 -45.32
N LEU A 261 13.11 41.79 -46.12
CA LEU A 261 12.78 40.44 -45.66
C LEU A 261 14.01 39.72 -45.07
N SER A 262 15.16 39.79 -45.73
CA SER A 262 16.41 39.20 -45.23
C SER A 262 16.92 39.86 -43.94
N ALA A 263 16.67 41.17 -43.79
CA ALA A 263 16.96 41.95 -42.60
C ALA A 263 15.89 41.80 -41.49
N ARG A 264 14.88 40.94 -41.68
CA ARG A 264 13.70 40.77 -40.80
C ARG A 264 12.86 42.02 -40.57
N ASN A 265 13.00 43.04 -41.42
CA ASN A 265 12.13 44.21 -41.40
C ASN A 265 10.85 43.91 -42.19
N PHE A 266 10.03 43.01 -41.63
CA PHE A 266 8.86 42.47 -42.32
C PHE A 266 7.82 43.55 -42.66
N ASP A 267 7.59 44.53 -41.79
CA ASP A 267 6.64 45.63 -42.06
C ASP A 267 7.11 46.56 -43.20
N ALA A 268 8.43 46.65 -43.48
CA ALA A 268 8.93 47.32 -44.68
C ALA A 268 8.81 46.44 -45.94
N ALA A 269 9.12 45.14 -45.82
CA ALA A 269 8.98 44.18 -46.93
C ALA A 269 7.53 44.05 -47.42
N ILE A 270 6.56 44.07 -46.49
CA ILE A 270 5.12 44.08 -46.77
C ILE A 270 4.76 45.32 -47.60
N ARG A 271 5.01 46.53 -47.08
CA ARG A 271 4.66 47.80 -47.76
C ARG A 271 5.25 47.90 -49.17
N GLN A 272 6.49 47.45 -49.36
CA GLN A 272 7.15 47.48 -50.66
C GLN A 272 6.59 46.42 -51.62
N SER A 273 6.14 45.27 -51.10
CA SER A 273 5.43 44.26 -51.89
C SER A 273 4.02 44.71 -52.28
N ASP A 274 3.32 45.41 -51.39
CA ASP A 274 2.03 46.04 -51.67
C ASP A 274 2.18 47.11 -52.78
N GLU A 275 3.20 47.99 -52.70
CA GLU A 275 3.50 48.98 -53.77
C GLU A 275 3.78 48.29 -55.13
N ILE A 276 4.41 47.11 -55.15
CA ILE A 276 4.58 46.34 -56.39
C ILE A 276 3.26 45.79 -56.90
N LEU A 277 2.37 45.31 -56.02
CA LEU A 277 1.09 44.73 -56.43
C LEU A 277 0.07 45.80 -56.85
N GLU A 278 0.18 47.04 -56.36
CA GLU A 278 -0.54 48.20 -56.92
C GLU A 278 -0.10 48.49 -58.38
N LEU A 279 1.18 48.32 -58.70
CA LEU A 279 1.72 48.51 -60.06
C LEU A 279 1.45 47.31 -60.98
N GLU A 280 1.62 46.09 -60.48
CA GLU A 280 1.52 44.82 -61.23
C GLU A 280 0.76 43.76 -60.38
N PRO A 281 -0.59 43.77 -60.39
CA PRO A 281 -1.44 42.94 -59.50
C PRO A 281 -1.30 41.41 -59.61
N ASN A 282 -0.42 40.90 -60.46
CA ASN A 282 -0.17 39.47 -60.65
C ASN A 282 1.33 39.16 -60.81
N ARG A 283 2.20 39.93 -60.13
CA ARG A 283 3.65 39.71 -60.12
C ARG A 283 4.02 38.63 -59.10
N PRO A 284 4.37 37.40 -59.51
CA PRO A 284 4.42 36.25 -58.60
C PRO A 284 5.49 36.38 -57.49
N GLU A 285 6.65 36.99 -57.79
CA GLU A 285 7.70 37.22 -56.79
C GLU A 285 7.28 38.22 -55.69
N ALA A 286 6.38 39.16 -56.00
CA ALA A 286 5.85 40.11 -55.01
C ALA A 286 4.83 39.42 -54.08
N VAL A 287 3.94 38.59 -54.65
CA VAL A 287 2.99 37.78 -53.87
C VAL A 287 3.71 36.86 -52.88
N GLU A 288 4.77 36.17 -53.32
CA GLU A 288 5.51 35.25 -52.45
C GLU A 288 6.36 35.98 -51.39
N VAL A 289 7.00 37.11 -51.72
CA VAL A 289 7.72 37.94 -50.72
C VAL A 289 6.74 38.53 -49.69
N LEU A 290 5.58 39.03 -50.12
CA LEU A 290 4.51 39.50 -49.23
C LEU A 290 4.05 38.38 -48.28
N ARG A 291 3.75 37.20 -48.82
CA ARG A 291 3.30 36.03 -48.07
C ARG A 291 4.33 35.59 -47.03
N GLN A 292 5.60 35.53 -47.39
CA GLN A 292 6.69 35.19 -46.47
C GLN A 292 6.86 36.24 -45.37
N ALA A 293 6.82 37.53 -45.73
CA ALA A 293 6.94 38.63 -44.78
C ALA A 293 5.78 38.68 -43.77
N VAL A 294 4.53 38.52 -44.22
CA VAL A 294 3.35 38.42 -43.32
C VAL A 294 3.48 37.21 -42.40
N SER A 295 3.82 36.03 -42.95
CA SER A 295 3.94 34.79 -42.19
C SER A 295 4.99 34.87 -41.07
N GLU A 296 6.19 35.38 -41.37
CA GLU A 296 7.24 35.51 -40.34
C GLU A 296 7.01 36.66 -39.37
N ARG A 297 6.40 37.78 -39.80
CA ARG A 297 5.96 38.86 -38.89
C ARG A 297 4.97 38.34 -37.86
N ASP A 298 3.95 37.61 -38.30
CA ASP A 298 2.89 37.15 -37.42
C ASP A 298 3.36 35.97 -36.55
N ALA A 299 4.27 35.13 -37.07
CA ALA A 299 5.01 34.18 -36.25
C ALA A 299 5.90 34.87 -35.20
N GLU A 300 6.59 35.98 -35.53
CA GLU A 300 7.39 36.74 -34.57
C GLU A 300 6.53 37.44 -33.51
N ARG A 301 5.38 37.99 -33.88
CA ARG A 301 4.38 38.52 -32.92
C ARG A 301 3.87 37.43 -31.98
N VAL A 302 3.60 36.22 -32.47
CA VAL A 302 3.22 35.07 -31.61
C VAL A 302 4.39 34.60 -30.73
N ARG A 303 5.62 34.57 -31.25
CA ARG A 303 6.84 34.25 -30.46
C ARG A 303 7.04 35.28 -29.34
N GLN A 304 6.83 36.57 -29.61
CA GLN A 304 6.98 37.63 -28.61
C GLN A 304 5.85 37.61 -27.58
N ALA A 305 4.58 37.50 -27.99
CA ALA A 305 3.46 37.41 -27.05
C ALA A 305 3.60 36.22 -26.08
N LYS A 306 4.16 35.08 -26.53
CA LYS A 306 4.49 33.94 -25.64
C LYS A 306 5.61 34.28 -24.65
N ARG A 307 6.63 35.05 -25.05
CA ARG A 307 7.68 35.54 -24.13
C ARG A 307 7.10 36.49 -23.10
N ASP A 308 6.36 37.51 -23.54
CA ASP A 308 5.74 38.51 -22.66
C ASP A 308 4.82 37.83 -21.63
N GLN A 309 4.02 36.85 -22.06
CA GLN A 309 3.17 36.04 -21.18
C GLN A 309 4.00 35.17 -20.22
N GLY A 310 5.07 34.53 -20.70
CA GLY A 310 5.95 33.68 -19.89
C GLY A 310 6.76 34.47 -18.84
N GLU A 311 7.19 35.68 -19.17
CA GLU A 311 7.81 36.63 -18.24
C GLU A 311 6.80 37.16 -17.23
N GLY A 312 5.56 37.41 -17.66
CA GLY A 312 4.43 37.69 -16.76
C GLY A 312 4.21 36.59 -15.72
N GLU A 313 4.06 35.34 -16.17
CA GLU A 313 3.91 34.16 -15.31
C GLU A 313 5.11 33.97 -14.37
N ARG A 314 6.34 34.13 -14.87
CA ARG A 314 7.57 34.12 -14.06
C ARG A 314 7.54 35.19 -12.95
N SER A 315 7.10 36.41 -13.29
CA SER A 315 7.03 37.51 -12.32
C SER A 315 5.97 37.28 -11.25
N ALA A 316 4.85 36.64 -11.59
CA ALA A 316 3.82 36.23 -10.64
C ALA A 316 4.31 35.08 -9.75
N ALA A 317 4.96 34.07 -10.35
CA ALA A 317 5.53 32.93 -9.63
C ALA A 317 6.57 33.34 -8.57
N LEU A 318 7.40 34.35 -8.87
CA LEU A 318 8.37 34.93 -7.92
C LEU A 318 7.71 35.66 -6.75
N LYS A 319 6.58 36.37 -6.97
CA LYS A 319 5.81 36.99 -5.89
C LYS A 319 5.20 35.93 -4.97
N LEU A 320 4.54 34.93 -5.55
CA LEU A 320 3.98 33.78 -4.83
C LEU A 320 5.05 32.97 -4.06
N LEU A 321 6.31 32.94 -4.56
CA LEU A 321 7.44 32.33 -3.86
C LEU A 321 7.81 33.13 -2.59
N ALA A 322 7.94 34.46 -2.71
CA ALA A 322 8.23 35.35 -1.58
C ALA A 322 7.11 35.34 -0.52
N GLU A 323 5.84 35.25 -0.95
CA GLU A 323 4.65 35.05 -0.11
C GLU A 323 4.58 33.64 0.51
N LYS A 324 5.45 32.72 0.09
CA LYS A 324 5.53 31.30 0.52
C LYS A 324 4.29 30.48 0.11
N SER A 325 3.56 30.94 -0.90
CA SER A 325 2.47 30.24 -1.60
C SER A 325 3.03 29.21 -2.59
N PHE A 326 3.90 28.32 -2.08
CA PHE A 326 4.80 27.49 -2.88
C PHE A 326 4.10 26.62 -3.94
N ARG A 327 2.89 26.10 -3.68
CA ARG A 327 2.14 25.27 -4.64
C ARG A 327 1.65 26.08 -5.84
N GLU A 328 1.19 27.31 -5.61
CA GLU A 328 0.72 28.23 -6.65
C GLU A 328 1.90 28.80 -7.44
N SER A 329 2.97 29.17 -6.73
CA SER A 329 4.26 29.56 -7.31
C SER A 329 4.82 28.48 -8.24
N LEU A 330 4.86 27.22 -7.80
CA LEU A 330 5.32 26.08 -8.60
C LEU A 330 4.45 25.85 -9.85
N ALA A 331 3.13 26.08 -9.76
CA ALA A 331 2.22 26.00 -10.92
C ALA A 331 2.47 27.14 -11.92
N ALA A 332 2.71 28.37 -11.45
CA ALA A 332 3.04 29.50 -12.31
C ALA A 332 4.43 29.35 -12.96
N PHE A 333 5.44 28.85 -12.24
CA PHE A 333 6.75 28.52 -12.83
C PHE A 333 6.67 27.43 -13.90
N ARG A 334 5.78 26.44 -13.77
CA ARG A 334 5.54 25.42 -14.81
C ARG A 334 5.01 26.06 -16.10
N ARG A 335 3.99 26.92 -16.01
CA ARG A 335 3.48 27.69 -17.17
C ARG A 335 4.54 28.63 -17.77
N ALA A 336 5.32 29.31 -16.94
CA ALA A 336 6.45 30.13 -17.40
C ALA A 336 7.49 29.31 -18.18
N ARG A 337 7.80 28.09 -17.72
CA ARG A 337 8.72 27.15 -18.37
C ARG A 337 8.17 26.57 -19.69
N GLU A 338 6.87 26.34 -19.77
CA GLU A 338 6.18 25.92 -21.01
C GLU A 338 6.22 27.01 -22.09
N LEU A 339 6.25 28.28 -21.68
CA LEU A 339 6.27 29.44 -22.60
C LEU A 339 7.69 29.92 -22.95
N LEU A 340 8.64 29.86 -21.99
CA LEU A 340 10.02 30.37 -22.14
C LEU A 340 11.06 29.27 -22.43
N GLY A 341 10.74 28.00 -22.17
CA GLY A 341 11.68 26.89 -22.19
C GLY A 341 12.46 26.71 -20.88
N GLU A 342 13.53 25.91 -20.94
CA GLU A 342 14.35 25.52 -19.79
C GLU A 342 15.32 26.62 -19.33
N ASP A 343 14.82 27.62 -18.59
CA ASP A 343 15.66 28.56 -17.84
C ASP A 343 16.12 27.97 -16.50
N THR A 344 17.44 28.00 -16.28
CA THR A 344 18.11 27.65 -15.01
C THR A 344 17.57 28.41 -13.80
N ALA A 345 17.14 29.67 -13.95
CA ALA A 345 16.58 30.46 -12.86
C ALA A 345 15.16 30.02 -12.50
N ILE A 346 14.33 29.65 -13.49
CA ILE A 346 13.02 29.04 -13.25
C ILE A 346 13.19 27.69 -12.55
N ARG A 347 14.14 26.86 -13.01
CA ARG A 347 14.43 25.56 -12.39
C ARG A 347 14.80 25.68 -10.91
N LYS A 348 15.73 26.58 -10.56
CA LYS A 348 16.11 26.84 -9.15
C LYS A 348 14.95 27.34 -8.30
N ALA A 349 14.09 28.21 -8.84
CA ALA A 349 12.93 28.72 -8.12
C ALA A 349 11.83 27.64 -7.93
N MET A 350 11.70 26.69 -8.86
CA MET A 350 10.88 25.49 -8.68
C MET A 350 11.46 24.56 -7.60
N GLU A 351 12.79 24.33 -7.59
CA GLU A 351 13.48 23.56 -6.56
C GLU A 351 13.29 24.17 -5.16
N GLU A 352 13.39 25.50 -5.03
CA GLU A 352 13.11 26.25 -3.80
C GLU A 352 11.65 26.10 -3.35
N ALA A 353 10.70 26.25 -4.28
CA ALA A 353 9.27 26.04 -3.99
C ALA A 353 8.98 24.60 -3.52
N GLU A 354 9.57 23.59 -4.15
CA GLU A 354 9.42 22.19 -3.75
C GLU A 354 10.05 21.90 -2.38
N GLN A 355 11.22 22.47 -2.08
CA GLN A 355 11.82 22.40 -0.74
C GLN A 355 10.90 23.06 0.30
N GLY A 356 10.30 24.21 -0.03
CA GLY A 356 9.32 24.91 0.79
C GLY A 356 8.06 24.08 1.08
N ILE A 357 7.56 23.33 0.08
CA ILE A 357 6.45 22.37 0.26
C ILE A 357 6.88 21.24 1.19
N ARG A 358 8.02 20.57 0.91
CA ARG A 358 8.53 19.45 1.70
C ARG A 358 8.75 19.84 3.17
N LEU A 359 9.28 21.04 3.43
CA LEU A 359 9.47 21.57 4.79
C LEU A 359 8.15 21.89 5.51
N LYS A 360 7.14 22.45 4.81
CA LYS A 360 5.80 22.65 5.40
C LYS A 360 5.13 21.30 5.73
N GLU A 361 5.24 20.32 4.84
CA GLU A 361 4.63 19.00 5.03
C GLU A 361 5.35 18.15 6.10
N LEU A 362 6.67 18.27 6.23
CA LEU A 362 7.44 17.66 7.32
C LEU A 362 7.00 18.22 8.68
N ARG A 363 6.90 19.55 8.81
CA ARG A 363 6.42 20.21 10.03
C ARG A 363 5.00 19.80 10.38
N ALA A 364 4.08 19.77 9.42
CA ALA A 364 2.71 19.34 9.66
C ALA A 364 2.61 17.86 10.12
N LYS A 365 3.45 16.96 9.58
CA LYS A 365 3.53 15.55 10.04
C LYS A 365 4.10 15.45 11.46
N LEU A 366 5.14 16.21 11.76
CA LEU A 366 5.78 16.28 13.08
C LEU A 366 4.78 16.80 14.15
N GLU A 367 4.10 17.91 13.86
CA GLU A 367 3.05 18.46 14.73
C GLU A 367 1.88 17.49 14.94
N ALA A 368 1.47 16.73 13.91
CA ALA A 368 0.41 15.74 14.01
C ALA A 368 0.79 14.53 14.88
N GLU A 369 1.99 13.97 14.72
CA GLU A 369 2.47 12.87 15.56
C GLU A 369 2.66 13.32 17.02
N LEU A 370 3.19 14.52 17.26
CA LEU A 370 3.29 15.11 18.60
C LEU A 370 1.89 15.35 19.21
N ALA A 371 0.93 15.88 18.45
CA ALA A 371 -0.44 16.12 18.92
C ALA A 371 -1.16 14.83 19.31
N GLU A 372 -1.03 13.77 18.50
CA GLU A 372 -1.65 12.48 18.79
C GLU A 372 -0.94 11.75 19.94
N ALA A 373 0.40 11.85 20.05
CA ALA A 373 1.14 11.37 21.22
C ALA A 373 0.69 12.08 22.52
N ARG A 374 0.55 13.42 22.49
CA ARG A 374 0.03 14.25 23.59
C ARG A 374 -1.42 13.90 23.96
N LYS A 375 -2.22 13.37 23.02
CA LYS A 375 -3.60 12.91 23.23
C LYS A 375 -3.63 11.53 23.86
N LEU A 376 -2.89 10.56 23.32
CA LEU A 376 -2.79 9.20 23.84
C LEU A 376 -2.20 9.15 25.27
N LEU A 377 -1.27 10.05 25.59
CA LEU A 377 -0.77 10.24 26.96
C LEU A 377 -1.88 10.66 27.96
N ARG A 378 -2.89 11.43 27.52
CA ARG A 378 -4.03 11.81 28.38
C ARG A 378 -5.02 10.67 28.57
N THR A 379 -5.07 9.72 27.64
CA THR A 379 -5.91 8.52 27.72
C THR A 379 -5.15 7.31 28.29
N GLU A 380 -4.00 7.52 28.92
CA GLU A 380 -3.12 6.49 29.51
C GLU A 380 -2.67 5.38 28.53
N ALA A 381 -2.76 5.63 27.21
CA ALA A 381 -2.33 4.71 26.16
C ALA A 381 -0.82 4.86 25.94
N PHE A 382 -0.03 4.51 26.95
CA PHE A 382 1.40 4.86 27.02
C PHE A 382 2.23 4.31 25.86
N ASP A 383 2.04 3.05 25.47
CA ASP A 383 2.86 2.43 24.42
C ASP A 383 2.56 3.01 23.02
N ASP A 384 1.28 3.30 22.71
CA ASP A 384 0.89 4.01 21.49
C ASP A 384 1.39 5.47 21.48
N ALA A 385 1.30 6.16 22.63
CA ALA A 385 1.84 7.50 22.79
C ALA A 385 3.37 7.51 22.55
N ARG A 386 4.08 6.49 23.06
CA ARG A 386 5.52 6.30 22.88
C ARG A 386 5.88 6.02 21.43
N ALA A 387 5.08 5.22 20.72
CA ALA A 387 5.28 4.95 19.29
C ALA A 387 5.08 6.20 18.42
N ARG A 388 4.07 7.03 18.73
CA ARG A 388 3.85 8.34 18.08
C ARG A 388 4.99 9.33 18.36
N ALA A 389 5.41 9.45 19.62
CA ALA A 389 6.51 10.35 19.99
C ALA A 389 7.88 9.89 19.42
N ARG A 390 8.10 8.58 19.23
CA ARG A 390 9.26 8.07 18.48
C ARG A 390 9.21 8.45 17.01
N ARG A 391 8.06 8.32 16.33
CA ARG A 391 7.94 8.79 14.93
C ARG A 391 8.16 10.29 14.79
N ALA A 392 7.76 11.10 15.76
CA ALA A 392 8.13 12.52 15.81
C ALA A 392 9.67 12.70 15.87
N GLN A 393 10.38 11.92 16.69
CA GLN A 393 11.85 11.94 16.76
C GLN A 393 12.54 11.33 15.52
N GLU A 394 11.90 10.41 14.79
CA GLU A 394 12.39 9.89 13.52
C GLU A 394 12.28 10.91 12.38
N LEU A 395 11.29 11.82 12.45
CA LEU A 395 11.12 12.95 11.52
C LEU A 395 12.08 14.12 11.83
N ASP A 396 12.44 14.31 13.10
CA ASP A 396 13.35 15.36 13.58
C ASP A 396 14.12 14.84 14.84
N PRO A 397 15.33 14.29 14.67
CA PRO A 397 16.10 13.70 15.78
C PRO A 397 16.53 14.68 16.87
N GLU A 398 16.66 15.96 16.54
CA GLU A 398 17.04 17.02 17.49
C GLU A 398 15.81 17.65 18.17
N ASN A 399 14.60 17.14 17.91
CA ASN A 399 13.37 17.70 18.44
C ASN A 399 13.26 17.56 19.96
N ALA A 400 13.58 18.65 20.67
CA ALA A 400 13.48 18.72 22.12
C ALA A 400 12.08 18.37 22.65
N GLU A 401 11.01 18.71 21.92
CA GLU A 401 9.65 18.38 22.36
C GLU A 401 9.35 16.88 22.27
N ALA A 402 9.74 16.21 21.19
CA ALA A 402 9.61 14.75 21.07
C ALA A 402 10.38 14.04 22.20
N ALA A 403 11.61 14.48 22.47
CA ALA A 403 12.44 13.93 23.55
C ALA A 403 11.84 14.13 24.94
N ASP A 404 11.31 15.33 25.25
CA ASP A 404 10.65 15.59 26.53
C ASP A 404 9.27 14.93 26.64
N LEU A 405 8.56 14.74 25.53
CA LEU A 405 7.30 13.99 25.51
C LEU A 405 7.55 12.50 25.80
N LEU A 406 8.60 11.90 25.22
CA LEU A 406 9.03 10.54 25.56
C LEU A 406 9.39 10.42 27.06
N ARG A 407 10.19 11.35 27.61
CA ARG A 407 10.50 11.39 29.05
C ARG A 407 9.25 11.49 29.92
N ARG A 408 8.22 12.23 29.48
CA ARG A 408 6.94 12.37 30.19
C ARG A 408 6.07 11.10 30.10
N ILE A 409 6.05 10.44 28.95
CA ILE A 409 5.35 9.15 28.76
C ILE A 409 5.98 8.09 29.67
N ASP A 410 7.30 7.92 29.61
CA ASP A 410 8.03 6.92 30.41
C ASP A 410 7.83 7.14 31.92
N ARG A 411 7.89 8.39 32.40
CA ARG A 411 7.60 8.75 33.80
C ARG A 411 6.15 8.46 34.19
N ALA A 412 5.18 8.74 33.32
CA ALA A 412 3.77 8.49 33.61
C ALA A 412 3.44 6.98 33.62
N GLN A 413 4.00 6.22 32.69
CA GLN A 413 3.89 4.75 32.64
C GLN A 413 4.52 4.11 33.89
N GLN A 414 5.71 4.59 34.32
CA GLN A 414 6.35 4.15 35.55
C GLN A 414 5.52 4.49 36.80
N ALA A 415 4.98 5.72 36.90
CA ALA A 415 4.12 6.12 38.01
C ALA A 415 2.83 5.27 38.08
N LYS A 416 2.21 4.97 36.93
CA LYS A 416 1.04 4.09 36.86
C LYS A 416 1.37 2.64 37.28
N ARG A 417 2.53 2.11 36.85
CA ARG A 417 3.03 0.81 37.29
C ARG A 417 3.24 0.77 38.80
N GLN A 418 3.88 1.79 39.38
CA GLN A 418 4.08 1.90 40.83
C GLN A 418 2.76 1.97 41.61
N GLN A 419 1.77 2.74 41.13
CA GLN A 419 0.42 2.77 41.72
C GLN A 419 -0.28 1.40 41.69
N LEU A 420 -0.10 0.60 40.63
CA LEU A 420 -0.63 -0.76 40.56
C LEU A 420 0.07 -1.69 41.56
N GLY A 421 1.39 -1.57 41.71
CA GLY A 421 2.17 -2.37 42.66
C GLY A 421 1.78 -2.11 44.11
N GLU A 422 1.67 -0.85 44.52
CA GLU A 422 1.20 -0.47 45.87
C GLU A 422 -0.26 -0.92 46.11
N ARG A 423 -1.10 -0.95 45.07
CA ARG A 423 -2.46 -1.50 45.17
C ARG A 423 -2.47 -3.01 45.38
N GLU A 424 -1.64 -3.77 44.67
CA GLU A 424 -1.51 -5.23 44.87
C GLU A 424 -0.86 -5.57 46.22
N LYS A 425 0.13 -4.78 46.66
CA LYS A 425 0.73 -4.85 48.01
C LYS A 425 -0.32 -4.68 49.11
N ALA A 426 -1.13 -3.61 49.03
CA ALA A 426 -2.21 -3.37 49.96
C ALA A 426 -3.30 -4.47 49.91
N ALA A 427 -3.61 -5.00 48.72
CA ALA A 427 -4.55 -6.12 48.57
C ALA A 427 -3.99 -7.42 49.18
N GLY A 428 -2.70 -7.71 49.01
CA GLY A 428 -2.00 -8.85 49.59
C GLY A 428 -2.03 -8.83 51.11
N PHE A 429 -1.59 -7.74 51.74
CA PHE A 429 -1.65 -7.60 53.21
C PHE A 429 -3.08 -7.65 53.77
N LYS A 430 -4.07 -7.13 53.03
CA LYS A 430 -5.48 -7.30 53.41
C LYS A 430 -5.91 -8.76 53.36
N LEU A 431 -5.55 -9.50 52.31
CA LEU A 431 -5.84 -10.93 52.18
C LEU A 431 -5.11 -11.77 53.24
N LEU A 432 -3.92 -11.34 53.68
CA LEU A 432 -3.16 -11.94 54.79
C LEU A 432 -3.93 -11.84 56.10
N ALA A 433 -4.39 -10.63 56.44
CA ALA A 433 -5.21 -10.36 57.63
C ALA A 433 -6.58 -11.07 57.58
N GLU A 434 -7.15 -11.25 56.38
CA GLU A 434 -8.36 -12.07 56.14
C GLU A 434 -8.08 -13.59 56.14
N LYS A 435 -6.87 -14.04 56.46
CA LYS A 435 -6.40 -15.45 56.47
C LYS A 435 -6.56 -16.19 55.14
N LYS A 436 -6.51 -15.48 54.02
CA LYS A 436 -6.64 -16.03 52.66
C LYS A 436 -5.26 -16.28 52.06
N PHE A 437 -4.41 -17.01 52.79
CA PHE A 437 -2.96 -17.00 52.63
C PHE A 437 -2.47 -17.27 51.20
N ARG A 438 -2.98 -18.29 50.50
CA ARG A 438 -2.62 -18.55 49.08
C ARG A 438 -2.91 -17.35 48.17
N LYS A 439 -4.07 -16.69 48.32
CA LYS A 439 -4.43 -15.49 47.54
C LYS A 439 -3.66 -14.24 47.97
N SER A 440 -3.20 -14.19 49.22
CA SER A 440 -2.29 -13.15 49.70
C SER A 440 -0.93 -13.30 49.03
N LEU A 441 -0.37 -14.51 49.03
CA LEU A 441 0.88 -14.86 48.36
C LEU A 441 0.84 -14.48 46.87
N ASP A 442 -0.22 -14.87 46.15
CA ASP A 442 -0.45 -14.49 44.74
C ASP A 442 -0.45 -12.96 44.49
N ALA A 443 -0.85 -12.15 45.47
CA ALA A 443 -0.88 -10.69 45.37
C ALA A 443 0.43 -10.02 45.78
N LEU A 444 1.10 -10.53 46.83
CA LEU A 444 2.39 -10.03 47.29
C LEU A 444 3.51 -10.34 46.27
N TRP A 445 3.47 -11.50 45.60
CA TRP A 445 4.39 -11.78 44.49
C TRP A 445 4.18 -10.83 43.31
N ARG A 446 2.95 -10.63 42.85
CA ARG A 446 2.65 -9.65 41.77
C ARG A 446 3.01 -8.22 42.16
N ALA A 447 2.90 -7.85 43.44
CA ALA A 447 3.41 -6.57 43.92
C ALA A 447 4.94 -6.48 43.84
N SER A 448 5.66 -7.55 44.19
CA SER A 448 7.13 -7.64 44.14
C SER A 448 7.67 -7.56 42.71
N GLU A 449 7.02 -8.22 41.74
CA GLU A 449 7.31 -8.08 40.30
C GLU A 449 7.15 -6.64 39.78
N ILE A 450 6.32 -5.83 40.44
CA ILE A 450 5.95 -4.49 40.00
C ILE A 450 6.78 -3.40 40.69
N LEU A 451 6.96 -3.50 42.00
CA LEU A 451 7.70 -2.55 42.84
C LEU A 451 9.20 -2.86 42.93
N GLY A 452 9.58 -4.13 42.76
CA GLY A 452 10.92 -4.64 42.98
C GLY A 452 11.14 -5.05 44.43
N ASP A 453 12.37 -4.85 44.90
CA ASP A 453 12.83 -5.32 46.22
C ASP A 453 12.31 -4.43 47.37
N ASP A 454 11.28 -4.90 48.06
CA ASP A 454 10.69 -4.25 49.24
C ASP A 454 10.73 -5.23 50.43
N ALA A 455 11.40 -4.83 51.52
CA ALA A 455 11.53 -5.64 52.73
C ALA A 455 10.17 -5.98 53.39
N THR A 456 9.16 -5.11 53.23
CA THR A 456 7.79 -5.41 53.71
C THR A 456 7.17 -6.53 52.89
N LEU A 457 7.27 -6.49 51.56
CA LEU A 457 6.78 -7.56 50.69
C LEU A 457 7.49 -8.89 50.97
N ARG A 458 8.82 -8.88 51.17
CA ARG A 458 9.56 -10.09 51.56
C ARG A 458 9.00 -10.70 52.86
N PHE A 459 8.76 -9.87 53.89
CA PHE A 459 8.21 -10.32 55.16
C PHE A 459 6.80 -10.92 54.98
N GLY A 460 5.89 -10.23 54.29
CA GLY A 460 4.53 -10.72 54.05
C GLY A 460 4.48 -11.99 53.19
N ILE A 461 5.42 -12.19 52.26
CA ILE A 461 5.55 -13.44 51.49
C ILE A 461 5.94 -14.60 52.41
N VAL A 462 6.94 -14.41 53.28
CA VAL A 462 7.35 -15.45 54.24
C VAL A 462 6.22 -15.76 55.23
N GLU A 463 5.55 -14.74 55.78
CA GLU A 463 4.39 -14.93 56.67
C GLU A 463 3.25 -15.70 55.98
N ALA A 464 2.97 -15.42 54.70
CA ALA A 464 1.99 -16.17 53.92
C ALA A 464 2.41 -17.62 53.67
N GLU A 465 3.69 -17.88 53.33
CA GLU A 465 4.20 -19.24 53.13
C GLU A 465 4.20 -20.08 54.41
N GLU A 466 4.62 -19.50 55.54
CA GLU A 466 4.58 -20.17 56.85
C GLU A 466 3.14 -20.49 57.27
N ALA A 467 2.21 -19.56 57.03
CA ALA A 467 0.79 -19.79 57.31
C ALA A 467 0.19 -20.91 56.42
N ILE A 468 0.53 -20.97 55.13
CA ILE A 468 0.10 -22.06 54.23
C ILE A 468 0.64 -23.41 54.71
N ARG A 469 1.94 -23.49 55.03
CA ARG A 469 2.55 -24.72 55.59
C ARG A 469 1.88 -25.13 56.90
N ALA A 470 1.50 -24.18 57.75
CA ALA A 470 0.80 -24.45 59.00
C ALA A 470 -0.69 -24.85 58.82
N GLU A 471 -1.34 -24.50 57.70
CA GLU A 471 -2.65 -25.06 57.33
C GLU A 471 -2.50 -26.49 56.77
N GLU A 472 -1.49 -26.73 55.93
CA GLU A 472 -1.23 -28.03 55.31
C GLU A 472 -0.80 -29.09 56.34
N LEU A 473 0.07 -28.74 57.29
CA LEU A 473 0.44 -29.63 58.40
C LEU A 473 -0.74 -29.97 59.32
N ARG A 474 -1.63 -29.01 59.60
CA ARG A 474 -2.88 -29.27 60.35
C ARG A 474 -3.82 -30.20 59.58
N ALA A 475 -3.98 -30.01 58.28
CA ALA A 475 -4.80 -30.88 57.46
C ALA A 475 -4.26 -32.33 57.42
N GLN A 476 -2.93 -32.49 57.38
CA GLN A 476 -2.27 -33.80 57.48
C GLN A 476 -2.47 -34.42 58.88
N ALA A 477 -2.30 -33.64 59.96
CA ALA A 477 -2.55 -34.11 61.33
C ALA A 477 -4.01 -34.54 61.51
N GLN A 478 -4.98 -33.79 60.98
CA GLN A 478 -6.40 -34.16 61.03
C GLN A 478 -6.71 -35.44 60.23
N ALA A 479 -5.99 -35.72 59.14
CA ALA A 479 -6.10 -36.98 58.40
C ALA A 479 -5.52 -38.17 59.21
N GLU A 480 -4.35 -38.01 59.83
CA GLU A 480 -3.79 -39.02 60.74
C GLU A 480 -4.71 -39.24 61.97
N LEU A 481 -5.37 -38.21 62.52
CA LEU A 481 -6.38 -38.37 63.57
C LEU A 481 -7.66 -39.08 63.08
N ALA A 482 -8.04 -38.94 61.80
CA ALA A 482 -9.12 -39.72 61.23
C ALA A 482 -8.75 -41.21 61.14
N GLU A 483 -7.53 -41.54 60.69
CA GLU A 483 -7.05 -42.93 60.64
C GLU A 483 -6.78 -43.53 62.04
N ALA A 484 -6.44 -42.70 63.03
CA ALA A 484 -6.43 -43.13 64.42
C ALA A 484 -7.83 -43.54 64.91
N ARG A 485 -8.88 -42.79 64.52
CA ARG A 485 -10.28 -43.10 64.86
C ARG A 485 -10.78 -44.37 64.14
N THR A 486 -10.40 -44.60 62.88
CA THR A 486 -10.74 -45.86 62.17
C THR A 486 -10.03 -47.06 62.80
N ALA A 487 -8.73 -46.95 63.09
CA ALA A 487 -7.95 -48.02 63.71
C ALA A 487 -8.39 -48.34 65.15
N LEU A 488 -8.85 -47.33 65.92
CA LEU A 488 -9.48 -47.54 67.23
C LEU A 488 -10.80 -48.31 67.09
N GLY A 489 -11.65 -47.92 66.13
CA GLY A 489 -12.90 -48.63 65.82
C GLY A 489 -12.70 -50.08 65.36
N SER A 490 -11.53 -50.42 64.80
CA SER A 490 -11.13 -51.79 64.46
C SER A 490 -10.29 -52.49 65.55
N GLY A 491 -10.31 -52.00 66.79
CA GLY A 491 -9.59 -52.59 67.93
C GLY A 491 -8.07 -52.69 67.77
N SER A 492 -7.48 -51.91 66.86
CA SER A 492 -6.08 -51.98 66.45
C SER A 492 -5.25 -50.90 67.15
N PHE A 493 -5.21 -50.96 68.49
CA PHE A 493 -4.71 -49.88 69.35
C PHE A 493 -3.28 -49.42 69.03
N ASP A 494 -2.35 -50.31 68.69
CA ASP A 494 -0.96 -49.92 68.35
C ASP A 494 -0.89 -49.09 67.07
N LYS A 495 -1.74 -49.39 66.08
CA LYS A 495 -1.87 -48.57 64.87
C LYS A 495 -2.50 -47.23 65.21
N ALA A 496 -3.60 -47.24 65.97
CA ALA A 496 -4.28 -46.02 66.39
C ALA A 496 -3.33 -45.07 67.11
N ARG A 497 -2.53 -45.59 68.07
CA ARG A 497 -1.53 -44.81 68.80
C ARG A 497 -0.41 -44.29 67.89
N ALA A 498 0.06 -45.08 66.93
CA ALA A 498 1.06 -44.64 65.96
C ALA A 498 0.55 -43.49 65.06
N HIS A 499 -0.72 -43.54 64.65
CA HIS A 499 -1.36 -42.46 63.89
C HIS A 499 -1.52 -41.18 64.74
N VAL A 500 -1.94 -41.28 66.00
CA VAL A 500 -1.98 -40.11 66.93
C VAL A 500 -0.59 -39.51 67.16
N GLN A 501 0.44 -40.35 67.30
CA GLN A 501 1.82 -39.88 67.50
C GLN A 501 2.30 -39.02 66.32
N ARG A 502 2.01 -39.43 65.07
CA ARG A 502 2.32 -38.63 63.87
C ARG A 502 1.52 -37.34 63.82
N ALA A 503 0.25 -37.35 64.21
CA ALA A 503 -0.55 -36.14 64.30
C ALA A 503 0.04 -35.12 65.28
N LEU A 504 0.58 -35.59 66.42
CA LEU A 504 1.31 -34.75 67.39
C LEU A 504 2.66 -34.24 66.85
N GLU A 505 3.37 -35.03 66.05
CA GLU A 505 4.61 -34.60 65.38
C GLU A 505 4.35 -33.52 64.31
N LEU A 506 3.26 -33.64 63.56
CA LEU A 506 2.83 -32.67 62.54
C LEU A 506 2.21 -31.40 63.14
N ALA A 507 1.44 -31.53 64.23
CA ALA A 507 0.73 -30.43 64.90
C ALA A 507 0.85 -30.53 66.44
N PRO A 508 1.98 -30.13 67.06
CA PRO A 508 2.24 -30.29 68.50
C PRO A 508 1.35 -29.51 69.48
N LYS A 509 0.26 -28.90 69.01
CA LYS A 509 -0.71 -28.11 69.80
C LYS A 509 -2.17 -28.54 69.53
N GLU A 510 -2.37 -29.70 68.90
CA GLU A 510 -3.70 -30.20 68.55
C GLU A 510 -4.30 -30.97 69.74
N ASN A 511 -5.19 -30.32 70.49
CA ASN A 511 -5.78 -30.90 71.71
C ASN A 511 -6.52 -32.22 71.43
N GLU A 512 -7.20 -32.32 70.28
CA GLU A 512 -7.90 -33.55 69.85
C GLU A 512 -6.98 -34.79 69.80
N ALA A 513 -5.68 -34.60 69.57
CA ALA A 513 -4.73 -35.70 69.54
C ALA A 513 -4.44 -36.25 70.95
N GLY A 514 -4.29 -35.37 71.95
CA GLY A 514 -4.13 -35.77 73.35
C GLY A 514 -5.40 -36.46 73.91
N ASP A 515 -6.57 -35.91 73.59
CA ASP A 515 -7.85 -36.50 74.00
C ASP A 515 -8.09 -37.88 73.36
N LEU A 516 -7.69 -38.06 72.09
CA LEU A 516 -7.79 -39.34 71.39
C LEU A 516 -6.75 -40.36 71.90
N LEU A 517 -5.55 -39.93 72.28
CA LEU A 517 -4.55 -40.79 72.92
C LEU A 517 -5.11 -41.41 74.21
N ALA A 518 -5.69 -40.58 75.08
CA ALA A 518 -6.29 -41.04 76.32
C ALA A 518 -7.51 -41.95 76.12
N GLN A 519 -8.24 -41.81 75.01
CA GLN A 519 -9.32 -42.74 74.62
C GLN A 519 -8.78 -44.09 74.15
N ILE A 520 -7.71 -44.10 73.34
CA ILE A 520 -7.02 -45.32 72.89
C ILE A 520 -6.48 -46.11 74.09
N GLU A 521 -5.84 -45.42 75.05
CA GLU A 521 -5.27 -46.07 76.23
C GLU A 521 -6.34 -46.68 77.15
N ARG A 522 -7.49 -46.01 77.33
CA ARG A 522 -8.63 -46.55 78.08
C ARG A 522 -9.25 -47.76 77.38
N ALA A 523 -9.55 -47.65 76.09
CA ALA A 523 -10.16 -48.76 75.34
C ALA A 523 -9.21 -49.98 75.22
N GLN A 524 -7.89 -49.76 75.15
CA GLN A 524 -6.91 -50.84 75.20
C GLN A 524 -6.85 -51.50 76.58
N GLU A 525 -6.99 -50.72 77.66
CA GLU A 525 -7.01 -51.22 79.03
C GLU A 525 -8.31 -51.96 79.37
N GLU A 526 -9.45 -51.46 78.91
CA GLU A 526 -10.75 -52.14 78.97
C GLU A 526 -10.68 -53.48 78.24
N LYS A 527 -10.19 -53.51 76.99
CA LYS A 527 -10.05 -54.77 76.25
C LYS A 527 -9.03 -55.72 76.86
N ARG A 528 -7.92 -55.24 77.45
CA ARG A 528 -6.97 -56.10 78.19
C ARG A 528 -7.67 -56.84 79.33
N ARG A 529 -8.58 -56.19 80.04
CA ARG A 529 -9.37 -56.80 81.12
C ARG A 529 -10.41 -57.77 80.59
N GLU A 530 -11.07 -57.46 79.47
CA GLU A 530 -11.96 -58.42 78.78
C GLU A 530 -11.21 -59.68 78.35
N ASP A 531 -10.05 -59.53 77.70
CA ASP A 531 -9.20 -60.64 77.25
C ASP A 531 -8.65 -61.46 78.46
N GLU A 532 -8.26 -60.81 79.56
CA GLU A 532 -7.80 -61.47 80.82
C GLU A 532 -8.94 -62.22 81.53
N ILE A 533 -10.10 -61.60 81.70
CA ILE A 533 -11.30 -62.23 82.26
C ILE A 533 -11.71 -63.43 81.41
N ALA A 534 -11.70 -63.31 80.08
CA ALA A 534 -12.00 -64.41 79.17
C ALA A 534 -11.00 -65.58 79.31
N GLU A 535 -9.70 -65.30 79.46
CA GLU A 535 -8.70 -66.35 79.73
C GLU A 535 -8.89 -67.00 81.10
N LEU A 536 -9.20 -66.23 82.16
CA LEU A 536 -9.49 -66.79 83.48
C LEU A 536 -10.75 -67.66 83.48
N ILE A 537 -11.81 -67.27 82.75
CA ILE A 537 -13.01 -68.10 82.54
C ILE A 537 -12.65 -69.38 81.78
N ALA A 538 -11.86 -69.30 80.71
CA ALA A 538 -11.42 -70.47 79.93
C ALA A 538 -10.57 -71.44 80.75
N ARG A 539 -9.63 -70.93 81.57
CA ARG A 539 -8.81 -71.73 82.48
C ARG A 539 -9.65 -72.34 83.61
N GLY A 540 -10.53 -71.56 84.24
CA GLY A 540 -11.42 -72.03 85.31
C GLY A 540 -12.42 -73.09 84.84
N THR A 541 -12.99 -72.93 83.64
CA THR A 541 -13.85 -73.96 83.03
C THR A 541 -13.07 -75.21 82.62
N GLN A 542 -11.83 -75.08 82.14
CA GLN A 542 -10.99 -76.24 81.82
C GLN A 542 -10.57 -77.02 83.08
N ALA A 543 -10.20 -76.33 84.17
CA ALA A 543 -9.91 -76.97 85.45
C ALA A 543 -11.16 -77.70 86.01
N LEU A 544 -12.34 -77.08 85.91
CA LEU A 544 -13.60 -77.72 86.31
C LEU A 544 -13.95 -78.97 85.49
N LEU A 545 -13.54 -79.03 84.22
CA LEU A 545 -13.66 -80.23 83.36
C LEU A 545 -12.64 -81.34 83.67
N ARG A 546 -11.61 -81.04 84.47
CA ARG A 546 -10.61 -82.00 84.99
C ARG A 546 -10.84 -82.37 86.45
N GLU A 547 -11.93 -81.88 87.06
CA GLU A 547 -12.23 -82.04 88.49
C GLU A 547 -11.19 -81.33 89.41
N GLU A 548 -10.43 -80.37 88.86
CA GLU A 548 -9.43 -79.55 89.56
C GLU A 548 -10.11 -78.41 90.35
N TYR A 549 -10.97 -78.77 91.31
CA TYR A 549 -11.93 -77.86 91.97
C TYR A 549 -11.32 -76.71 92.78
N GLU A 550 -10.07 -76.80 93.22
CA GLU A 550 -9.36 -75.69 93.88
C GLU A 550 -8.87 -74.67 92.84
N GLU A 551 -8.21 -75.11 91.77
CA GLU A 551 -7.75 -74.19 90.71
C GLU A 551 -8.94 -73.50 90.02
N ALA A 552 -10.01 -74.23 89.71
CA ALA A 552 -11.23 -73.64 89.17
C ALA A 552 -11.84 -72.58 90.10
N GLY A 553 -11.72 -72.77 91.43
CA GLY A 553 -12.20 -71.84 92.44
C GLY A 553 -11.33 -70.59 92.55
N LEU A 554 -10.01 -70.75 92.47
CA LEU A 554 -9.04 -69.66 92.46
C LEU A 554 -9.21 -68.79 91.21
N ARG A 555 -9.31 -69.37 90.00
CA ARG A 555 -9.53 -68.59 88.76
C ARG A 555 -10.85 -67.81 88.78
N ALA A 556 -11.88 -68.34 89.42
CA ALA A 556 -13.14 -67.61 89.59
C ALA A 556 -13.04 -66.49 90.65
N GLN A 557 -12.21 -66.64 91.69
CA GLN A 557 -11.93 -65.57 92.66
C GLN A 557 -11.02 -64.48 92.09
N GLU A 558 -10.13 -64.81 91.14
CA GLU A 558 -9.29 -63.85 90.41
C GLU A 558 -10.10 -62.92 89.47
N ILE A 559 -11.27 -63.38 88.97
CA ILE A 559 -12.15 -62.57 88.10
C ILE A 559 -12.95 -61.52 88.89
N LEU A 560 -13.48 -61.86 90.08
CA LEU A 560 -14.36 -60.97 90.84
C LEU A 560 -13.80 -59.58 91.23
N PRO A 561 -12.48 -59.36 91.44
CA PRO A 561 -11.94 -58.01 91.60
C PRO A 561 -11.75 -57.24 90.28
N LEU A 562 -11.81 -57.92 89.12
CA LEU A 562 -11.76 -57.30 87.78
C LEU A 562 -13.17 -56.96 87.27
N ASP A 563 -14.13 -57.86 87.50
CA ASP A 563 -15.57 -57.71 87.23
C ASP A 563 -16.39 -58.37 88.36
N PRO A 564 -16.90 -57.59 89.33
CA PRO A 564 -17.65 -58.12 90.48
C PRO A 564 -18.98 -58.81 90.11
N ASP A 565 -19.62 -58.39 89.03
CA ASP A 565 -20.92 -58.91 88.58
C ASP A 565 -20.78 -60.02 87.53
N ASN A 566 -19.55 -60.54 87.33
CA ASN A 566 -19.25 -61.53 86.30
C ASN A 566 -20.04 -62.84 86.48
N ALA A 567 -21.09 -63.01 85.68
CA ALA A 567 -21.98 -64.17 85.76
C ALA A 567 -21.25 -65.52 85.57
N ALA A 568 -20.21 -65.57 84.74
CA ALA A 568 -19.45 -66.79 84.48
C ALA A 568 -18.58 -67.20 85.68
N ALA A 569 -17.93 -66.25 86.36
CA ALA A 569 -17.20 -66.50 87.59
C ALA A 569 -18.14 -66.94 88.73
N GLN A 570 -19.30 -66.29 88.87
CA GLN A 570 -20.33 -66.68 89.85
C GLN A 570 -20.86 -68.10 89.58
N ASP A 571 -21.13 -68.46 88.33
CA ASP A 571 -21.59 -69.81 87.97
C ASP A 571 -20.51 -70.89 88.08
N LEU A 572 -19.23 -70.56 87.86
CA LEU A 572 -18.10 -71.44 88.19
C LEU A 572 -18.11 -71.77 89.69
N LEU A 573 -18.15 -70.76 90.56
CA LEU A 573 -18.19 -70.95 92.02
C LEU A 573 -19.41 -71.75 92.48
N ARG A 574 -20.60 -71.49 91.92
CA ARG A 574 -21.83 -72.27 92.17
C ARG A 574 -21.66 -73.74 91.77
N ARG A 575 -21.08 -74.02 90.60
CA ARG A 575 -20.83 -75.39 90.12
C ARG A 575 -19.83 -76.13 91.01
N ILE A 576 -18.75 -75.47 91.43
CA ILE A 576 -17.75 -76.04 92.34
C ILE A 576 -18.39 -76.42 93.68
N ALA A 577 -19.18 -75.51 94.27
CA ALA A 577 -19.90 -75.80 95.52
C ALA A 577 -20.87 -76.98 95.37
N ALA A 578 -21.58 -77.07 94.24
CA ALA A 578 -22.51 -78.17 93.94
C ALA A 578 -21.82 -79.51 93.64
N LEU A 579 -20.55 -79.52 93.22
CA LEU A 579 -19.76 -80.72 92.95
C LEU A 579 -19.04 -81.23 94.21
N ARG A 580 -18.35 -80.35 94.96
CA ARG A 580 -17.79 -80.71 96.28
C ARG A 580 -18.87 -81.19 97.25
N GLY A 581 -20.06 -80.60 97.19
CA GLY A 581 -21.23 -81.07 97.96
C GLY A 581 -21.72 -82.48 97.60
N LYS A 582 -21.34 -83.02 96.43
CA LYS A 582 -21.60 -84.42 96.05
C LYS A 582 -20.46 -85.36 96.45
N GLU A 583 -19.20 -84.93 96.40
CA GLU A 583 -18.07 -85.70 96.90
C GLU A 583 -18.22 -85.98 98.40
N VAL A 584 -18.55 -84.95 99.19
CA VAL A 584 -18.83 -85.08 100.63
C VAL A 584 -20.05 -85.96 100.91
N PHE A 585 -20.99 -86.10 99.97
CA PHE A 585 -22.15 -87.00 100.10
C PHE A 585 -21.86 -88.45 99.66
N LEU A 586 -20.70 -88.71 99.04
CA LEU A 586 -20.25 -90.06 98.67
C LEU A 586 -19.28 -90.68 99.69
N LEU A 587 -18.82 -89.91 100.67
CA LEU A 587 -17.90 -90.36 101.72
C LEU A 587 -18.60 -90.42 103.08
N GLU A 588 -19.09 -91.63 103.39
CA GLU A 588 -19.59 -92.09 104.71
C GLU A 588 -20.98 -91.58 105.16
N PRO A 589 -21.70 -92.31 106.05
CA PRO A 589 -21.26 -93.50 106.81
C PRO A 589 -21.99 -94.81 106.47
N LYS A 590 -21.30 -95.94 106.66
CA LYS A 590 -21.92 -97.27 106.75
C LYS A 590 -21.78 -97.80 108.19
N ALA A 591 -22.83 -97.59 108.98
CA ALA A 591 -22.82 -97.81 110.43
C ALA A 591 -22.72 -99.29 110.86
N LEU A 592 -22.45 -99.46 112.16
CA LEU A 592 -22.12 -100.69 112.88
C LEU A 592 -23.12 -101.85 112.69
N ALA A 593 -22.59 -103.07 112.81
CA ALA A 593 -23.31 -104.23 113.36
C ALA A 593 -22.42 -104.93 114.43
N PRO A 594 -22.98 -105.62 115.45
CA PRO A 594 -22.32 -105.66 116.76
C PRO A 594 -22.10 -107.07 117.37
N SER A 595 -21.67 -107.04 118.65
CA SER A 595 -21.76 -108.11 119.66
C SER A 595 -20.54 -109.01 119.87
N SER A 596 -20.44 -109.51 121.11
CA SER A 596 -19.31 -110.23 121.71
C SER A 596 -19.64 -111.70 122.00
N CYS A 597 -18.58 -112.52 122.07
CA CYS A 597 -18.54 -114.00 122.14
C CYS A 597 -18.76 -114.68 120.79
#